data_AF-A0AA87DXI6-F1
#
_entry.id   AF-A0AA87DXI6-F1
#
_cell.length_a   1.000
_cell.length_b   1.000
_cell.length_c   1.000
_cell.angle_alpha   90.00
_cell.angle_beta   90.00
_cell.angle_gamma   90.00
#
_symmetry.space_group_name_H-M   'P 1'
#
loop_
_entity.id
_entity.type
_entity.pdbx_description
1 polymer ?
#
loop_
_entity_poly.entity_id
_entity_poly.type
_entity_poly.pdbx_seq_one_letter_code
_entity_poly.pdbx_strand_id
1 'polypeptide(L)'
;MDNVKTIKTMVWELGVFSISGITLFRNYDKQRRKKEFELLKDLSRGFYRTNDISQDSIRIPVFNLDNEKVFTIQIKNTENYYEVSLLFACEEDEIEYFKKYRSYIKYEQTLTEVEVTISRFLWNMSNFLGDEDLYFRDVTIEEHERLRDELVPAYCAFERGDLEK
;
A
#
# COMPACT_ATOMS: atom_id res chain seq x y z
N MET A 1 12.15 46.85 -41.63
CA MET A 1 11.47 46.43 -40.38
C MET A 1 11.36 44.93 -40.46
N ASP A 2 12.39 44.23 -39.99
CA ASP A 2 12.41 42.77 -40.01
C ASP A 2 11.79 42.26 -38.71
N ASN A 3 10.56 41.77 -38.81
CA ASN A 3 9.90 41.03 -37.75
C ASN A 3 10.59 39.67 -37.61
N VAL A 4 11.72 39.64 -36.91
CA VAL A 4 12.31 38.40 -36.42
C VAL A 4 11.35 37.84 -35.37
N LYS A 5 10.46 36.95 -35.79
CA LYS A 5 9.68 36.11 -34.88
C LYS A 5 10.68 35.29 -34.08
N THR A 6 10.99 35.73 -32.86
CA THR A 6 11.73 34.92 -31.89
C THR A 6 10.87 33.69 -31.59
N ILE A 7 11.19 32.56 -32.22
CA ILE A 7 10.66 31.28 -31.79
C ILE A 7 11.28 31.04 -30.42
N LYS A 8 10.50 31.24 -29.34
CA LYS A 8 10.88 30.82 -28.00
C LYS A 8 10.80 29.28 -27.97
N THR A 9 11.79 28.63 -28.55
CA THR A 9 11.98 27.19 -28.34
C THR A 9 12.41 27.06 -26.89
N MET A 10 11.60 26.43 -26.04
CA MET A 10 12.10 25.90 -24.78
C MET A 10 13.14 24.85 -25.15
N VAL A 11 14.40 25.27 -25.18
CA VAL A 11 15.53 24.36 -25.14
C VAL A 11 15.44 23.76 -23.74
N TRP A 12 14.83 22.58 -23.63
CA TRP A 12 15.05 21.73 -22.46
C TRP A 12 16.55 21.55 -22.40
N GLU A 13 17.20 22.34 -21.54
CA GLU A 13 18.64 22.29 -21.38
C GLU A 13 19.01 20.83 -21.20
N LEU A 14 19.85 20.32 -22.11
CA LEU A 14 20.43 18.98 -22.07
C LEU A 14 21.11 18.68 -20.71
N GLY A 15 21.26 19.69 -19.84
CA GLY A 15 21.72 19.60 -18.45
C GLY A 15 20.70 19.14 -17.40
N VAL A 16 19.43 18.89 -17.74
CA VAL A 16 18.46 18.26 -16.78
C VAL A 16 18.72 16.75 -16.62
N PHE A 17 19.59 16.17 -17.45
CA PHE A 17 20.13 14.84 -17.26
C PHE A 17 21.35 14.92 -16.32
N SER A 18 21.16 14.58 -15.05
CA SER A 18 22.30 14.47 -14.14
C SER A 18 23.26 13.37 -14.63
N ILE A 19 24.54 13.53 -14.32
CA ILE A 19 25.66 12.63 -14.70
C ILE A 19 25.44 11.17 -14.26
N SER A 20 24.44 10.89 -13.41
CA SER A 20 24.02 9.56 -12.95
C SER A 20 22.84 8.94 -13.71
N GLY A 21 22.32 9.57 -14.77
CA GLY A 21 21.16 9.09 -15.52
C GLY A 21 19.82 9.27 -14.79
N ILE A 22 19.81 10.00 -13.66
CA ILE A 22 18.60 10.34 -12.90
C ILE A 22 18.17 11.76 -13.31
N THR A 23 16.97 11.90 -13.86
CA THR A 23 16.41 13.21 -14.19
C THR A 23 16.04 13.99 -12.93
N LEU A 24 15.96 15.31 -13.02
CA LEU A 24 15.53 16.18 -11.92
C LEU A 24 14.24 15.67 -11.24
N PHE A 25 13.21 15.34 -12.04
CA PHE A 25 11.94 14.83 -11.52
C PHE A 25 12.07 13.45 -10.87
N ARG A 26 12.88 12.54 -11.42
CA ARG A 26 13.11 11.23 -10.81
C ARG A 26 13.81 11.35 -9.44
N ASN A 27 14.73 12.31 -9.28
CA ASN A 27 15.34 12.60 -7.99
C ASN A 27 14.34 13.20 -6.99
N TYR A 28 13.49 14.13 -7.46
CA TYR A 28 12.42 14.68 -6.65
C TYR A 28 11.47 13.58 -6.14
N ASP A 29 11.00 12.71 -7.02
CA ASP A 29 10.11 11.59 -6.66
C ASP A 29 10.76 10.61 -5.67
N LYS A 30 12.04 10.30 -5.85
CA LYS A 30 12.81 9.48 -4.90
C LYS A 30 12.84 10.12 -3.51
N GLN A 31 13.11 11.41 -3.43
CA GLN A 31 13.13 12.14 -2.15
C GLN A 31 11.74 12.24 -1.52
N ARG A 32 10.71 12.50 -2.32
CA ARG A 32 9.30 12.51 -1.89
C ARG A 32 8.93 11.17 -1.28
N ARG A 33 9.13 10.07 -2.00
CA ARG A 33 8.81 8.72 -1.53
C ARG A 33 9.56 8.34 -0.26
N LYS A 34 10.84 8.73 -0.14
CA LYS A 34 11.61 8.52 1.09
C LYS A 34 10.98 9.21 2.29
N LYS A 35 10.56 10.47 2.16
CA LYS A 35 9.88 11.21 3.24
C LYS A 35 8.53 10.60 3.60
N GLU A 36 7.72 10.31 2.58
CA GLU A 36 6.42 9.64 2.73
C GLU A 36 6.57 8.27 3.42
N PHE A 37 7.63 7.51 3.09
CA PHE A 37 7.86 6.20 3.69
C PHE A 37 8.24 6.28 5.17
N GLU A 38 9.03 7.26 5.60
CA GLU A 38 9.30 7.44 7.04
C GLU A 38 8.02 7.74 7.83
N LEU A 39 7.12 8.57 7.29
CA LEU A 39 5.80 8.80 7.91
C LEU A 39 4.97 7.53 7.96
N LEU A 40 4.99 6.72 6.89
CA LEU A 40 4.28 5.45 6.85
C LEU A 40 4.78 4.47 7.93
N LYS A 41 6.09 4.47 8.26
CA LYS A 41 6.61 3.62 9.35
C LYS A 41 5.97 3.97 10.68
N ASP A 42 5.87 5.25 11.01
CA ASP A 42 5.26 5.71 12.26
C ASP A 42 3.77 5.38 12.33
N LEU A 43 3.04 5.58 11.22
CA LEU A 43 1.65 5.16 11.11
C LEU A 43 1.51 3.64 11.26
N SER A 44 2.40 2.86 10.65
CA SER A 44 2.37 1.40 10.71
C SER A 44 2.58 0.86 12.12
N ARG A 45 3.44 1.51 12.92
CA ARG A 45 3.60 1.18 14.35
C ARG A 45 2.33 1.46 15.15
N GLY A 46 1.61 2.53 14.85
CA GLY A 46 0.39 2.91 15.57
C GLY A 46 -0.83 2.08 15.17
N PHE A 47 -1.14 2.04 13.87
CA PHE A 47 -2.35 1.42 13.31
C PHE A 47 -2.23 -0.09 13.22
N TYR A 48 -1.18 -0.60 12.58
CA TYR A 48 -0.97 -2.03 12.39
C TYR A 48 -0.23 -2.69 13.55
N ARG A 49 0.26 -1.91 14.52
CA ARG A 49 1.03 -2.39 15.68
C ARG A 49 2.23 -3.28 15.29
N THR A 50 2.77 -3.10 14.08
CA THR A 50 3.93 -3.87 13.61
C THR A 50 5.22 -3.20 14.05
N ASN A 51 6.16 -4.02 14.52
CA ASN A 51 7.54 -3.62 14.81
C ASN A 51 8.52 -4.13 13.75
N ASP A 52 8.07 -4.91 12.76
CA ASP A 52 8.91 -5.42 11.67
C ASP A 52 9.07 -4.34 10.58
N ILE A 53 9.92 -3.37 10.92
CA ILE A 53 10.16 -2.18 10.11
C ILE A 53 11.67 -1.97 9.97
N SER A 54 12.16 -1.97 8.73
CA SER A 54 13.54 -1.64 8.38
C SER A 54 13.65 -0.23 7.78
N GLN A 55 14.85 0.10 7.28
CA GLN A 55 15.09 1.37 6.60
C GLN A 55 14.21 1.56 5.36
N ASP A 56 13.93 0.50 4.62
CA ASP A 56 13.30 0.50 3.30
C ASP A 56 12.14 -0.50 3.18
N SER A 57 11.78 -1.21 4.26
CA SER A 57 10.71 -2.19 4.26
C SER A 57 9.82 -2.05 5.50
N ILE A 58 8.53 -2.27 5.34
CA ILE A 58 7.55 -2.46 6.40
C ILE A 58 6.89 -3.82 6.15
N ARG A 59 6.74 -4.63 7.19
CA ARG A 59 6.03 -5.91 7.13
C ARG A 59 4.86 -5.90 8.08
N ILE A 60 3.67 -6.17 7.55
CA ILE A 60 2.41 -6.13 8.27
C ILE A 60 1.87 -7.56 8.32
N PRO A 61 1.91 -8.24 9.48
CA PRO A 61 1.29 -9.54 9.61
C PRO A 61 -0.23 -9.43 9.47
N VAL A 62 -0.84 -10.47 8.88
CA VAL A 62 -2.30 -10.59 8.75
C VAL A 62 -2.73 -11.89 9.42
N PHE A 63 -3.81 -11.81 10.19
CA PHE A 63 -4.32 -12.88 11.05
C PHE A 63 -5.76 -13.24 10.67
N ASN A 64 -6.15 -14.47 10.98
CA ASN A 64 -7.56 -14.90 10.94
C ASN A 64 -8.24 -14.69 12.32
N LEU A 65 -9.50 -15.10 12.45
CA LEU A 65 -10.28 -15.01 13.69
C LEU A 65 -9.70 -15.83 14.86
N ASP A 66 -8.99 -16.91 14.56
CA ASP A 66 -8.32 -17.76 15.55
C ASP A 66 -6.97 -17.18 16.02
N ASN A 67 -6.66 -15.96 15.58
CA ASN A 67 -5.40 -15.25 15.87
C ASN A 67 -4.17 -15.95 15.29
N GLU A 68 -4.36 -16.77 14.27
CA GLU A 68 -3.26 -17.41 13.54
C GLU A 68 -2.79 -16.49 12.42
N LYS A 69 -1.47 -16.28 12.34
CA LYS A 69 -0.88 -15.47 11.28
C LYS A 69 -0.93 -16.25 9.96
N VAL A 70 -1.80 -15.82 9.06
CA VAL A 70 -2.01 -16.47 7.75
C VAL A 70 -0.98 -16.05 6.70
N PHE A 71 -0.65 -14.75 6.63
CA PHE A 71 0.36 -14.23 5.71
C PHE A 71 0.93 -12.90 6.20
N THR A 72 1.80 -12.28 5.40
CA THR A 72 2.34 -10.96 5.69
C THR A 72 2.31 -10.10 4.43
N ILE A 73 1.87 -8.86 4.56
CA ILE A 73 2.01 -7.86 3.50
C ILE A 73 3.33 -7.13 3.71
N GLN A 74 4.13 -7.04 2.66
CA GLN A 74 5.37 -6.28 2.66
C GLN A 74 5.22 -5.04 1.77
N ILE A 75 5.67 -3.89 2.28
CA ILE A 75 5.81 -2.64 1.53
C ILE A 75 7.29 -2.28 1.52
N LYS A 76 7.94 -2.28 0.37
CA LYS A 76 9.31 -1.80 0.21
C LYS A 76 9.36 -0.49 -0.53
N ASN A 77 10.11 0.48 -0.04
CA ASN A 77 10.47 1.69 -0.76
C ASN A 77 11.74 1.45 -1.58
N THR A 78 11.58 1.24 -2.88
CA THR A 78 12.70 1.05 -3.80
C THR A 78 13.19 2.39 -4.35
N GLU A 79 14.17 2.35 -5.26
CA GLU A 79 14.64 3.57 -5.93
C GLU A 79 13.52 4.28 -6.72
N ASN A 80 12.62 3.52 -7.36
CA ASN A 80 11.72 4.06 -8.38
C ASN A 80 10.23 3.95 -8.03
N TYR A 81 9.87 3.16 -7.03
CA TYR A 81 8.48 2.85 -6.69
C TYR A 81 8.40 2.21 -5.29
N TYR A 82 7.18 2.11 -4.77
CA TYR A 82 6.86 1.19 -3.70
C TYR A 82 6.58 -0.20 -4.28
N GLU A 83 7.25 -1.23 -3.79
CA GLU A 83 6.87 -2.62 -4.06
C GLU A 83 5.95 -3.08 -2.94
N VAL A 84 4.75 -3.54 -3.28
CA VAL A 84 3.81 -4.15 -2.33
C VAL A 84 3.69 -5.62 -2.68
N SER A 85 3.96 -6.51 -1.74
CA SER A 85 3.95 -7.95 -1.97
C SER A 85 3.31 -8.74 -0.83
N LEU A 86 2.80 -9.93 -1.16
CA LEU A 86 2.41 -10.94 -0.17
C LEU A 86 3.60 -11.85 0.11
N LEU A 87 3.84 -12.11 1.38
CA LEU A 87 4.77 -13.11 1.88
C LEU A 87 3.96 -14.26 2.46
N PHE A 88 4.00 -15.40 1.78
CA PHE A 88 3.27 -16.62 2.14
C PHE A 88 4.02 -17.40 3.22
N ALA A 89 3.29 -18.17 4.03
CA ALA A 89 3.87 -19.05 5.02
C ALA A 89 4.43 -20.34 4.39
N CYS A 90 3.81 -20.83 3.31
CA CYS A 90 4.25 -21.99 2.56
C CYS A 90 4.31 -21.70 1.04
N GLU A 91 5.12 -22.47 0.32
CA GLU A 91 5.33 -22.32 -1.13
C GLU A 91 4.11 -22.78 -1.95
N GLU A 92 3.36 -23.76 -1.42
CA GLU A 92 2.15 -24.29 -2.08
C GLU A 92 1.09 -23.19 -2.25
N ASP A 93 0.83 -22.42 -1.20
CA ASP A 93 -0.11 -21.29 -1.23
C ASP A 93 0.32 -20.22 -2.25
N GLU A 94 1.62 -19.92 -2.33
CA GLU A 94 2.15 -18.96 -3.30
C GLU A 94 1.83 -19.41 -4.73
N ILE A 95 2.09 -20.68 -5.04
CA ILE A 95 1.87 -21.26 -6.36
C ILE A 95 0.38 -21.26 -6.71
N GLU A 96 -0.49 -21.66 -5.78
CA GLU A 96 -1.93 -21.71 -5.99
C GLU A 96 -2.54 -20.31 -6.12
N TYR A 97 -2.15 -19.38 -5.25
CA TYR A 97 -2.55 -17.99 -5.34
C TYR A 97 -2.13 -17.37 -6.68
N PHE A 98 -0.89 -17.61 -7.12
CA PHE A 98 -0.40 -17.13 -8.41
C PHE A 98 -1.20 -17.70 -9.59
N LYS A 99 -1.59 -18.97 -9.55
CA LYS A 99 -2.45 -19.57 -10.59
C LYS A 99 -3.80 -18.86 -10.68
N LYS A 100 -4.41 -18.51 -9.54
CA LYS A 100 -5.74 -17.87 -9.45
C LYS A 100 -5.71 -16.38 -9.79
N TYR A 101 -4.79 -15.62 -9.19
CA TYR A 101 -4.78 -14.15 -9.24
C TYR A 101 -3.65 -13.54 -10.08
N ARG A 102 -2.76 -14.38 -10.65
CA ARG A 102 -1.68 -14.00 -11.59
C ARG A 102 -0.56 -13.16 -11.03
N SER A 103 -0.66 -12.64 -9.82
CA SER A 103 0.34 -11.74 -9.24
C SER A 103 0.09 -11.52 -7.76
N TYR A 104 1.15 -11.63 -6.96
CA TYR A 104 1.18 -11.31 -5.53
C TYR A 104 2.17 -10.16 -5.22
N ILE A 105 2.65 -9.48 -6.27
CA ILE A 105 3.58 -8.33 -6.20
C ILE A 105 3.05 -7.23 -7.11
N LYS A 106 3.01 -5.99 -6.62
CA LYS A 106 2.67 -4.79 -7.38
C LYS A 106 3.68 -3.67 -7.12
N TYR A 107 3.75 -2.74 -8.08
CA TYR A 107 4.69 -1.63 -8.06
C TYR A 107 3.91 -0.32 -8.18
N GLU A 108 3.95 0.48 -7.14
CA GLU A 108 3.10 1.66 -6.95
C GLU A 108 3.94 2.95 -6.85
N GLN A 109 3.39 4.08 -7.30
CA GLN A 109 4.08 5.37 -7.31
C GLN A 109 3.69 6.27 -6.13
N THR A 110 2.54 5.99 -5.51
CA THR A 110 1.97 6.79 -4.43
C THR A 110 1.49 5.92 -3.27
N LEU A 111 1.43 6.50 -2.06
CA LEU A 111 0.88 5.79 -0.90
C LEU A 111 -0.61 5.43 -1.05
N THR A 112 -1.39 6.22 -1.79
CA THR A 112 -2.79 5.89 -2.09
C THR A 112 -2.91 4.64 -2.96
N GLU A 113 -2.03 4.48 -3.96
CA GLU A 113 -1.98 3.25 -4.75
C GLU A 113 -1.54 2.06 -3.89
N VAL A 114 -0.59 2.25 -2.96
CA VAL A 114 -0.19 1.24 -1.98
C VAL A 114 -1.41 0.79 -1.15
N GLU A 115 -2.21 1.71 -0.62
CA GLU A 115 -3.42 1.41 0.15
C GLU A 115 -4.46 0.61 -0.66
N VAL A 116 -4.71 1.03 -1.91
CA VAL A 116 -5.62 0.32 -2.82
C VAL A 116 -5.13 -1.11 -3.08
N THR A 117 -3.81 -1.28 -3.28
CA THR A 117 -3.21 -2.59 -3.51
C THR A 117 -3.25 -3.48 -2.28
N ILE A 118 -3.01 -2.95 -1.07
CA ILE A 118 -3.19 -3.67 0.19
C ILE A 118 -4.63 -4.18 0.32
N SER A 119 -5.61 -3.32 0.05
CA SER A 119 -7.03 -3.69 0.13
C SER A 119 -7.39 -4.80 -0.86
N ARG A 120 -6.87 -4.74 -2.09
CA ARG A 120 -7.05 -5.80 -3.09
C ARG A 120 -6.40 -7.11 -2.68
N PHE A 121 -5.20 -7.07 -2.10
CA PHE A 121 -4.54 -8.26 -1.60
C PHE A 121 -5.30 -8.90 -0.45
N LEU A 122 -5.82 -8.12 0.50
CA LEU A 122 -6.69 -8.64 1.55
C LEU A 122 -7.92 -9.33 0.97
N TRP A 123 -8.63 -8.67 0.05
CA TRP A 123 -9.83 -9.23 -0.56
C TRP A 123 -9.54 -10.52 -1.34
N ASN A 124 -8.47 -10.55 -2.13
CA ASN A 124 -8.07 -11.74 -2.86
C ASN A 124 -7.64 -12.88 -1.92
N MET A 125 -6.95 -12.56 -0.82
CA MET A 125 -6.56 -13.55 0.19
C MET A 125 -7.75 -14.09 0.96
N SER A 126 -8.72 -13.26 1.34
CA SER A 126 -9.98 -13.72 1.94
C SER A 126 -10.68 -14.71 1.01
N ASN A 127 -10.86 -14.35 -0.26
CA ASN A 127 -11.44 -15.24 -1.28
C ASN A 127 -10.56 -16.47 -1.61
N PHE A 128 -9.25 -16.44 -1.31
CA PHE A 128 -8.33 -17.55 -1.51
C PHE A 128 -8.48 -18.58 -0.39
N LEU A 129 -8.62 -18.09 0.85
CA LEU A 129 -8.73 -18.88 2.07
C LEU A 129 -10.16 -19.37 2.35
N GLY A 130 -11.14 -19.01 1.51
CA GLY A 130 -12.52 -19.48 1.63
C GLY A 130 -13.45 -18.49 2.34
N ASP A 131 -13.33 -17.21 2.00
CA ASP A 131 -14.09 -16.09 2.57
C ASP A 131 -13.80 -15.86 4.07
N GLU A 132 -12.53 -16.08 4.47
CA GLU A 132 -12.09 -15.81 5.84
C GLU A 132 -12.06 -14.30 6.15
N ASP A 133 -12.42 -13.96 7.38
CA ASP A 133 -12.22 -12.63 7.94
C ASP A 133 -10.74 -12.43 8.32
N LEU A 134 -10.15 -11.35 7.80
CA LEU A 134 -8.73 -11.07 7.94
C LEU A 134 -8.48 -9.77 8.70
N TYR A 135 -7.49 -9.79 9.59
CA TYR A 135 -7.18 -8.69 10.50
C TYR A 135 -5.70 -8.33 10.49
N PHE A 136 -5.38 -7.03 10.55
CA PHE A 136 -4.01 -6.54 10.61
C PHE A 136 -3.36 -6.61 12.01
N ARG A 137 -4.11 -7.08 13.00
CA ARG A 137 -3.66 -7.20 14.39
C ARG A 137 -4.47 -8.28 15.09
N ASP A 138 -3.97 -8.76 16.22
CA ASP A 138 -4.76 -9.45 17.23
C ASP A 138 -5.92 -8.54 17.63
N VAL A 139 -7.09 -8.81 17.07
CA VAL A 139 -8.36 -8.25 17.52
C VAL A 139 -8.99 -9.37 18.32
N THR A 140 -9.11 -9.18 19.64
CA THR A 140 -9.87 -10.14 20.44
C THR A 140 -11.31 -10.21 19.91
N ILE A 141 -11.97 -11.37 20.02
CA ILE A 141 -13.38 -11.51 19.61
C ILE A 141 -14.20 -10.35 20.23
N GLU A 142 -13.99 -10.04 21.50
CA GLU A 142 -14.64 -8.92 22.20
C GLU A 142 -14.38 -7.55 21.55
N GLU A 143 -13.15 -7.25 21.10
CA GLU A 143 -12.87 -6.01 20.37
C GLU A 143 -13.52 -5.99 18.98
N HIS A 144 -13.60 -7.14 18.31
CA HIS A 144 -14.29 -7.26 17.03
C HIS A 144 -15.79 -7.01 17.20
N GLU A 145 -16.42 -7.68 18.18
CA GLU A 145 -17.84 -7.48 18.48
C GLU A 145 -18.14 -6.04 18.85
N ARG A 146 -17.28 -5.42 19.66
CA ARG A 146 -17.42 -4.01 20.03
C ARG A 146 -17.29 -3.07 18.84
N LEU A 147 -16.28 -3.26 17.99
CA LEU A 147 -16.09 -2.44 16.78
C LEU A 147 -17.26 -2.60 15.81
N ARG A 148 -17.75 -3.83 15.63
CA ARG A 148 -18.95 -4.12 14.84
C ARG A 148 -20.16 -3.40 15.41
N ASP A 149 -20.42 -3.51 16.71
CA ASP A 149 -21.56 -2.87 17.36
C ASP A 149 -21.46 -1.34 17.35
N GLU A 150 -20.25 -0.77 17.38
CA GLU A 150 -19.98 0.67 17.22
C GLU A 150 -20.19 1.14 15.76
N LEU A 151 -19.81 0.34 14.77
CA LEU A 151 -19.81 0.73 13.35
C LEU A 151 -21.11 0.39 12.61
N VAL A 152 -21.81 -0.68 12.99
CA VAL A 152 -23.08 -1.11 12.37
C VAL A 152 -24.11 0.03 12.34
N PRO A 153 -24.34 0.80 13.42
CA PRO A 153 -25.28 1.91 13.38
C PRO A 153 -24.88 2.99 12.37
N ALA A 154 -23.58 3.32 12.28
CA ALA A 154 -23.07 4.31 11.34
C ALA A 154 -23.13 3.82 9.89
N TYR A 155 -22.82 2.55 9.64
CA TYR A 155 -22.95 1.90 8.35
C TYR A 155 -24.41 1.85 7.88
N CYS A 156 -25.33 1.41 8.75
CA CYS A 156 -26.76 1.41 8.45
C CYS A 156 -27.34 2.82 8.27
N ALA A 157 -26.80 3.84 8.96
CA ALA A 157 -27.18 5.23 8.73
C ALA A 157 -26.66 5.74 7.38
N PHE A 158 -25.44 5.36 6.99
CA PHE A 158 -24.87 5.66 5.67
C PHE A 158 -25.69 5.02 4.54
N GLU A 159 -26.04 3.74 4.62
CA GLU A 159 -26.87 3.06 3.62
C GLU A 159 -28.26 3.68 3.48
N ARG A 160 -28.81 4.21 4.57
CA ARG A 160 -30.11 4.91 4.57
C ARG A 160 -30.03 6.36 4.11
N GLY A 161 -28.82 6.91 3.94
CA GLY A 161 -28.60 8.33 3.60
C GLY A 161 -28.83 9.29 4.76
N ASP A 162 -28.81 8.81 5.99
CA ASP A 162 -29.17 9.58 7.20
C ASP A 162 -28.00 10.42 7.78
N LEU A 163 -26.83 10.43 7.12
CA LEU A 163 -25.62 11.08 7.63
C LEU A 163 -25.54 12.60 7.39
N GLU A 164 -26.63 13.25 7.02
CA GLU A 164 -26.71 14.72 7.00
C GLU A 164 -27.45 15.26 8.23
N LYS A 165 -26.68 15.79 9.19
CA LYS A 165 -27.00 17.00 9.96
C LYS A 165 -25.81 17.53 10.75
#